data_AF-A0AAQ0CVX6-F1
#
_entry.id   AF-A0AAQ0CVX6-F1
#
_cell.length_a   1.000
_cell.length_b   1.000
_cell.length_c   1.000
_cell.angle_alpha   90.00
_cell.angle_beta   90.00
_cell.angle_gamma   90.00
#
_symmetry.space_group_name_H-M   'P 1'
#
loop_
_entity.id
_entity.type
_entity.pdbx_description
1 polymer ?
#
loop_
_entity_poly.entity_id
_entity_poly.type
_entity_poly.pdbx_seq_one_letter_code
_entity_poly.pdbx_strand_id
1 'polypeptide(L)'
;MFAEYSFQKSGESRISPVAQYKFGISLKKTCLDISHIDEGMKMSTTTIENAGYGVYNSTIDVTTQVAAAYKNGQRVFTASNQWGDPAPGERKYLYIFWTRNSEWQSGVTGENDSHGVTLP
;
A
#
# COMPACT_ATOMS: atom_id res chain seq x y z
N MET A 1 -30.89 -25.11 -4.81
CA MET A 1 -31.38 -23.79 -5.24
C MET A 1 -30.28 -23.20 -6.11
N PHE A 2 -30.44 -23.33 -7.42
CA PHE A 2 -29.50 -22.90 -8.44
C PHE A 2 -30.25 -21.89 -9.30
N ALA A 3 -29.64 -20.75 -9.59
CA ALA A 3 -30.13 -19.86 -10.63
C ALA A 3 -28.93 -19.39 -11.45
N GLU A 4 -28.95 -19.79 -12.71
CA GLU A 4 -27.99 -19.56 -13.76
C GLU A 4 -27.84 -18.06 -14.06
N TYR A 5 -26.63 -17.64 -14.43
CA TYR A 5 -26.32 -16.25 -14.78
C TYR A 5 -26.21 -16.13 -16.30
N SER A 6 -27.16 -15.44 -16.94
CA SER A 6 -27.11 -15.15 -18.37
C SER A 6 -26.47 -13.79 -18.63
N PHE A 7 -25.39 -13.78 -19.40
CA PHE A 7 -24.65 -12.59 -19.82
C PHE A 7 -25.29 -11.98 -21.07
N GLN A 8 -25.83 -10.76 -20.98
CA GLN A 8 -26.22 -9.96 -22.15
C GLN A 8 -25.25 -8.79 -22.33
N LYS A 9 -24.63 -8.71 -23.51
CA LYS A 9 -23.94 -7.50 -23.98
C LYS A 9 -24.94 -6.53 -24.60
N SER A 10 -25.06 -5.36 -24.01
CA SER A 10 -25.49 -4.11 -24.67
C SER A 10 -24.80 -2.98 -23.93
N GLY A 11 -23.90 -2.21 -24.55
CA GLY A 11 -24.32 -1.21 -25.51
C GLY A 11 -24.78 0.02 -24.73
N GLU A 12 -23.85 0.96 -24.53
CA GLU A 12 -24.03 2.36 -24.14
C GLU A 12 -24.91 2.73 -22.93
N SER A 13 -24.23 3.29 -21.92
CA SER A 13 -24.66 4.47 -21.14
C SER A 13 -26.09 4.48 -20.58
N ARG A 14 -26.30 3.88 -19.40
CA ARG A 14 -27.26 4.35 -18.37
C ARG A 14 -26.78 3.94 -16.98
N ILE A 15 -26.16 4.88 -16.28
CA ILE A 15 -25.89 4.83 -14.84
C ILE A 15 -27.20 4.54 -14.07
N SER A 16 -27.23 3.42 -13.34
CA SER A 16 -28.22 3.12 -12.29
C SER A 16 -27.54 3.11 -10.91
N PRO A 17 -28.23 3.48 -9.82
CA PRO A 17 -27.59 4.02 -8.61
C PRO A 17 -27.42 3.00 -7.48
N VAL A 18 -26.69 3.44 -6.43
CA VAL A 18 -26.63 2.93 -5.03
C VAL A 18 -25.61 1.79 -4.80
N ALA A 19 -24.55 1.90 -4.00
CA ALA A 19 -24.37 2.63 -2.75
C ALA A 19 -23.02 3.40 -2.73
N GLN A 20 -23.11 4.73 -2.58
CA GLN A 20 -21.94 5.57 -2.31
C GLN A 20 -21.91 5.88 -0.82
N TYR A 21 -20.86 5.41 -0.14
CA TYR A 21 -20.51 5.91 1.18
C TYR A 21 -20.09 7.38 1.04
N LYS A 22 -20.89 8.30 1.59
CA LYS A 22 -20.62 9.73 1.64
C LYS A 22 -19.40 9.99 2.53
N PHE A 23 -18.26 10.27 1.92
CA PHE A 23 -17.33 11.27 2.44
C PHE A 23 -17.36 12.44 1.47
N GLY A 24 -17.94 13.56 1.93
CA GLY A 24 -18.19 14.72 1.10
C GLY A 24 -16.91 15.42 0.71
N ILE A 25 -16.54 15.34 -0.58
CA ILE A 25 -15.70 16.33 -1.22
C ILE A 25 -16.50 16.85 -2.43
N SER A 26 -17.05 18.05 -2.28
CA SER A 26 -17.84 18.74 -3.31
C SER A 26 -16.91 19.24 -4.42
N LEU A 27 -16.69 18.44 -5.45
CA LEU A 27 -16.04 18.91 -6.67
C LEU A 27 -17.09 19.41 -7.65
N LYS A 28 -17.38 20.71 -7.61
CA LYS A 28 -18.10 21.38 -8.70
C LYS A 28 -17.22 21.29 -9.94
N LYS A 29 -17.57 20.41 -10.88
CA LYS A 29 -16.93 20.33 -12.20
C LYS A 29 -17.39 21.51 -13.05
N THR A 30 -16.70 22.63 -12.91
CA THR A 30 -16.63 23.64 -13.97
C THR A 30 -15.66 23.16 -15.03
N CYS A 31 -16.11 23.19 -16.29
CA CYS A 31 -15.33 22.94 -17.49
C CYS A 31 -14.08 23.83 -17.46
N LEU A 32 -12.91 23.24 -17.19
CA LEU A 32 -11.63 23.91 -17.20
C LEU A 32 -10.70 23.09 -18.10
N ASP A 33 -10.10 23.76 -19.10
CA ASP A 33 -9.20 23.19 -20.09
C ASP A 33 -8.14 22.28 -19.45
N ILE A 34 -8.16 20.99 -19.79
CA ILE A 34 -7.27 19.96 -19.27
C ILE A 34 -5.99 19.92 -20.12
N SER A 35 -5.21 21.01 -20.10
CA SER A 35 -3.90 21.04 -20.74
C SER A 35 -2.75 21.49 -19.82
N HIS A 36 -3.04 21.84 -18.56
CA HIS A 36 -2.04 22.46 -17.65
C HIS A 36 -2.02 21.92 -16.21
N ILE A 37 -2.51 20.70 -15.94
CA ILE A 37 -2.34 20.08 -14.62
C ILE A 37 -1.00 19.32 -14.59
N ASP A 38 0.11 20.06 -14.67
CA ASP A 38 1.47 19.48 -14.55
C ASP A 38 1.95 19.44 -13.08
N GLU A 39 1.59 20.41 -12.23
CA GLU A 39 2.24 20.54 -10.91
C GLU A 39 1.31 20.72 -9.70
N GLY A 40 0.06 20.20 -9.74
CA GLY A 40 -0.95 20.52 -8.72
C GLY A 40 -1.43 19.40 -7.80
N MET A 41 -1.39 18.13 -8.24
CA MET A 41 -1.90 16.99 -7.46
C MET A 41 -1.28 15.68 -7.96
N LYS A 42 0.05 15.55 -7.86
CA LYS A 42 0.65 14.22 -7.88
C LYS A 42 0.20 13.52 -6.59
N MET A 43 -0.90 12.78 -6.66
CA MET A 43 -1.23 11.80 -5.64
C MET A 43 -0.03 10.88 -5.52
N SER A 44 0.72 11.00 -4.42
CA SER A 44 1.96 10.25 -4.28
C SER A 44 1.63 8.77 -4.19
N THR A 45 1.87 8.02 -5.27
CA THR A 45 1.60 6.59 -5.30
C THR A 45 2.75 5.88 -4.60
N THR A 46 2.43 5.07 -3.61
CA THR A 46 3.41 4.28 -2.85
C THR A 46 3.03 2.81 -2.92
N THR A 47 3.94 1.98 -3.41
CA THR A 47 3.74 0.54 -3.57
C THR A 47 4.86 -0.21 -2.85
N ILE A 48 4.49 -1.15 -1.98
CA ILE A 48 5.46 -2.06 -1.34
C ILE A 48 5.87 -3.11 -2.37
N GLU A 49 7.15 -3.17 -2.68
CA GLU A 49 7.67 -4.07 -3.72
C GLU A 49 8.27 -5.33 -3.11
N ASN A 50 8.98 -5.19 -1.98
CA ASN A 50 9.62 -6.30 -1.27
C ASN A 50 9.86 -5.92 0.19
N ALA A 51 9.67 -6.85 1.11
CA ALA A 51 10.10 -6.70 2.49
C ALA A 51 10.53 -8.04 3.08
N GLY A 52 11.55 -7.99 3.94
CA GLY A 52 11.99 -9.17 4.67
C GLY A 52 12.45 -8.85 6.07
N TYR A 53 12.42 -9.88 6.90
CA TYR A 53 12.73 -9.78 8.31
C TYR A 53 13.64 -10.93 8.73
N GLY A 54 14.75 -10.62 9.37
CA GLY A 54 15.70 -11.64 9.83
C GLY A 54 17.13 -11.15 9.94
N VAL A 55 18.06 -12.09 9.95
CA VAL A 55 19.50 -11.85 10.03
C VAL A 55 20.26 -12.97 9.32
N TYR A 56 21.35 -12.63 8.63
CA TYR A 56 22.14 -13.57 7.84
C TYR A 56 21.25 -14.41 6.89
N ASN A 57 21.39 -15.74 6.94
CA ASN A 57 20.61 -16.68 6.14
C ASN A 57 19.25 -17.04 6.76
N SER A 58 18.94 -16.50 7.94
CA SER A 58 17.70 -16.73 8.67
C SER A 58 16.76 -15.54 8.46
N THR A 59 16.14 -15.49 7.28
CA THR A 59 15.29 -14.38 6.85
C THR A 59 13.99 -14.89 6.25
N ILE A 60 12.88 -14.26 6.60
CA ILE A 60 11.53 -14.55 6.09
C ILE A 60 11.02 -13.39 5.24
N ASP A 61 10.24 -13.73 4.21
CA ASP A 61 9.51 -12.75 3.40
C ASP A 61 8.28 -12.26 4.18
N VAL A 62 8.21 -10.95 4.38
CA VAL A 62 7.11 -10.28 5.09
C VAL A 62 6.41 -9.24 4.20
N THR A 63 6.66 -9.27 2.89
CA THR A 63 6.12 -8.32 1.89
C THR A 63 4.61 -8.18 2.01
N THR A 64 3.89 -9.31 2.05
CA THR A 64 2.42 -9.30 2.11
C THR A 64 1.91 -8.70 3.43
N GLN A 65 2.60 -8.97 4.54
CA GLN A 65 2.24 -8.44 5.86
C GLN A 65 2.46 -6.92 5.93
N VAL A 66 3.62 -6.45 5.47
CA VAL A 66 3.96 -5.03 5.40
C VAL A 66 3.00 -4.29 4.46
N ALA A 67 2.70 -4.85 3.29
CA ALA A 67 1.74 -4.27 2.35
C ALA A 67 0.32 -4.17 2.93
N ALA A 68 -0.13 -5.20 3.66
CA ALA A 68 -1.44 -5.19 4.34
C ALA A 68 -1.48 -4.13 5.46
N ALA A 69 -0.45 -4.07 6.30
CA ALA A 69 -0.31 -3.06 7.35
C ALA A 69 -0.29 -1.63 6.77
N TYR A 70 0.45 -1.40 5.68
CA TYR A 70 0.49 -0.11 4.99
C TYR A 70 -0.88 0.31 4.46
N LYS A 71 -1.60 -0.63 3.81
CA LYS A 71 -2.98 -0.42 3.34
C LYS A 71 -3.95 -0.12 4.49
N ASN A 72 -3.71 -0.68 5.67
CA ASN A 72 -4.48 -0.41 6.88
C ASN A 72 -4.10 0.91 7.59
N GLY A 73 -3.20 1.70 7.01
CA GLY A 73 -2.83 3.02 7.53
C GLY A 73 -1.56 3.06 8.37
N GLN A 74 -0.87 1.92 8.58
CA GLN A 74 0.43 1.92 9.24
C GLN A 74 1.45 2.67 8.38
N ARG A 75 2.25 3.53 9.02
CA ARG A 75 3.30 4.33 8.36
C ARG A 75 4.69 4.10 8.95
N VAL A 76 4.75 3.75 10.23
CA VAL A 76 6.00 3.42 10.91
C VAL A 76 6.07 1.92 11.12
N PHE A 77 7.15 1.31 10.64
CA PHE A 77 7.39 -0.13 10.69
C PHE A 77 8.63 -0.40 11.52
N THR A 78 8.47 -1.08 12.64
CA THR A 78 9.58 -1.43 13.54
C THR A 78 9.96 -2.90 13.37
N ALA A 79 11.24 -3.20 13.55
CA ALA A 79 11.71 -4.58 13.64
C ALA A 79 11.31 -5.16 15.00
N SER A 80 10.44 -6.16 14.98
CA SER A 80 10.05 -6.95 16.14
C SER A 80 9.51 -8.31 15.71
N ASN A 81 9.42 -9.24 16.66
CA ASN A 81 8.90 -10.59 16.44
C ASN A 81 7.42 -10.64 15.96
N GLN A 82 6.74 -9.50 15.82
CA GLN A 82 5.41 -9.43 15.20
C GLN A 82 5.40 -9.95 13.75
N TRP A 83 6.55 -9.89 13.06
CA TRP A 83 6.70 -10.37 11.69
C TRP A 83 7.01 -11.88 11.62
N GLY A 84 7.26 -12.53 12.77
CA GLY A 84 7.81 -13.87 12.93
C GLY A 84 9.15 -13.86 13.68
N ASP A 85 9.74 -15.03 13.96
CA ASP A 85 11.08 -15.11 14.58
C ASP A 85 11.97 -16.15 13.84
N PRO A 86 12.64 -15.74 12.75
CA PRO A 86 13.50 -16.64 11.98
C PRO A 86 14.85 -16.95 12.66
N ALA A 87 15.26 -16.16 13.65
CA ALA A 87 16.56 -16.30 14.32
C ALA A 87 16.41 -15.98 15.82
N PRO A 88 15.90 -16.93 16.62
CA PRO A 88 15.71 -16.72 18.05
C PRO A 88 17.03 -16.43 18.76
N GLY A 89 17.03 -15.40 19.62
CA GLY A 89 18.21 -14.97 20.37
C GLY A 89 19.18 -14.07 19.59
N GLU A 90 18.97 -13.92 18.29
CA GLU A 90 19.74 -13.01 17.45
C GLU A 90 18.96 -11.73 17.18
N ARG A 91 19.71 -10.62 17.04
CA ARG A 91 19.14 -9.33 16.66
C ARG A 91 18.77 -9.35 15.18
N LYS A 92 17.49 -9.19 14.87
CA LYS A 92 16.94 -9.20 13.51
C LYS A 92 16.74 -7.79 12.96
N TYR A 93 16.61 -7.70 11.64
CA TYR A 93 16.41 -6.47 10.91
C TYR A 93 15.21 -6.61 9.99
N LEU A 94 14.41 -5.55 9.92
CA LEU A 94 13.36 -5.37 8.94
C LEU A 94 13.89 -4.47 7.83
N TYR A 95 13.83 -4.95 6.60
CA TYR A 95 14.13 -4.16 5.41
C TYR A 95 12.90 -4.08 4.52
N ILE A 96 12.64 -2.89 3.98
CA ILE A 96 11.47 -2.61 3.14
C ILE A 96 11.97 -1.87 1.90
N PHE A 97 11.55 -2.35 0.73
CA PHE A 97 11.72 -1.71 -0.56
C PHE A 97 10.34 -1.30 -1.08
N TRP A 98 10.21 -0.05 -1.49
CA TRP A 98 8.96 0.47 -2.04
C TRP A 98 9.25 1.41 -3.20
N THR A 99 8.27 1.57 -4.09
CA THR A 99 8.30 2.62 -5.09
C THR A 99 7.44 3.79 -4.62
N ARG A 100 7.93 5.02 -4.80
CA ARG A 100 7.17 6.25 -4.58
C ARG A 100 7.22 7.08 -5.85
N ASN A 101 6.07 7.31 -6.49
CA ASN A 101 6.01 8.01 -7.79
C ASN A 101 6.96 7.41 -8.85
N SER A 102 7.04 6.07 -8.89
CA SER A 102 7.97 5.31 -9.75
C SER A 102 9.46 5.45 -9.40
N GLU A 103 9.81 6.03 -8.25
CA GLU A 103 11.17 6.08 -7.73
C GLU A 103 11.36 4.97 -6.69
N TRP A 104 12.43 4.19 -6.83
CA TRP A 104 12.80 3.17 -5.84
C TRP A 104 13.29 3.80 -4.55
N GLN A 105 12.76 3.33 -3.45
CA GLN A 105 13.11 3.73 -2.10
C GLN A 105 13.36 2.49 -1.25
N SER A 106 14.12 2.65 -0.18
CA SER A 106 14.37 1.57 0.77
C SER A 106 14.57 2.11 2.18
N GLY A 107 14.40 1.22 3.15
CA GLY A 107 14.61 1.52 4.54
C GLY A 107 14.89 0.25 5.32
N VAL A 108 15.69 0.38 6.38
CA VAL A 108 16.07 -0.70 7.26
C VAL A 108 15.96 -0.24 8.71
N THR A 109 15.53 -1.14 9.59
CA THR A 109 15.54 -0.94 11.04
C THR A 109 15.86 -2.26 11.72
N GLY A 110 16.66 -2.23 12.78
CA GLY A 110 16.95 -3.37 13.62
C GLY A 110 16.04 -3.44 14.83
N GLU A 111 15.89 -4.63 15.40
CA GLU A 111 15.27 -4.79 16.72
C GLU A 111 15.98 -3.86 17.72
N ASN A 112 15.23 -3.29 18.65
CA ASN A 112 15.69 -2.28 19.63
C ASN A 112 16.06 -0.89 19.05
N ASP A 113 15.79 -0.62 17.77
CA ASP A 113 15.89 0.74 17.24
C ASP A 113 14.66 1.59 17.63
N SER A 114 14.88 2.88 17.87
CA SER A 114 13.84 3.81 18.31
C SER A 114 13.02 4.47 17.19
N HIS A 115 13.42 4.32 15.92
CA HIS A 115 12.87 5.12 14.81
C HIS A 115 12.04 4.33 13.79
N GLY A 116 12.32 3.04 13.58
CA GLY A 116 11.65 2.25 12.54
C GLY A 116 11.89 2.75 11.12
N VAL A 117 11.22 2.14 10.14
CA VAL A 117 11.13 2.61 8.75
C VAL A 117 9.83 3.38 8.58
N THR A 118 9.91 4.64 8.14
CA THR A 118 8.75 5.50 7.92
C THR A 118 8.42 5.57 6.42
N LEU A 119 7.20 5.17 6.07
CA LEU A 119 6.65 5.26 4.72
C LEU A 119 5.68 6.46 4.63
N PRO A 120 5.52 7.07 3.43
CA PRO A 120 4.62 8.20 3.20
C PRO A 120 3.13 7.83 3.29
#